data_AF-W0JUR8-F1
#
_entry.id   AF-W0JUR8-F1
#
_cell.length_a   1.000
_cell.length_b   1.000
_cell.length_c   1.000
_cell.angle_alpha   90.00
_cell.angle_beta   90.00
_cell.angle_gamma   90.00
#
_symmetry.space_group_name_H-M   'P 1'
#
loop_
_entity.id
_entity.type
_entity.pdbx_description
1 polymer ?
#
loop_
_entity_poly.entity_id
_entity_poly.type
_entity_poly.pdbx_seq_one_letter_code
_entity_poly.pdbx_strand_id
1 'polypeptide(L)' 'MSLSKLLEVLGHTGADSSVGSSSRSGETGTTEHRTVVHECRTCGTSVSGTTTRCPACEGRDIVTYAIE' A
#
# COMPACT_ATOMS: atom_id res chain seq x y z
N MET A 1 -18.94 27.48 -16.01
CA MET A 1 -18.32 26.17 -16.36
C MET A 1 -18.88 25.14 -15.40
N SER A 2 -19.58 24.13 -15.90
CA SER A 2 -20.49 23.27 -15.12
C SER A 2 -19.76 22.19 -14.29
N LEU A 3 -20.15 22.01 -13.04
CA LEU A 3 -19.61 20.99 -12.11
C LEU A 3 -19.94 19.54 -12.52
N SER A 4 -20.79 19.37 -13.53
CA SER A 4 -21.25 18.07 -14.03
C SER A 4 -20.14 17.20 -14.61
N LYS A 5 -19.05 17.79 -15.14
CA LYS A 5 -17.97 17.03 -15.81
C LYS A 5 -16.97 16.38 -14.84
N LEU A 6 -16.93 16.83 -13.58
CA LEU A 6 -15.96 16.34 -12.59
C LEU A 6 -16.39 14.96 -12.02
N LEU A 7 -17.69 14.65 -12.10
CA LEU A 7 -18.25 13.39 -11.64
C LEU A 7 -18.05 12.23 -12.63
N GLU A 8 -17.86 12.52 -13.93
CA GLU A 8 -17.56 11.48 -14.95
C GLU A 8 -16.17 10.86 -14.78
N VAL A 9 -15.20 11.62 -14.27
CA VAL A 9 -13.82 11.13 -14.01
C VAL A 9 -13.79 10.23 -12.77
N LEU A 10 -14.58 10.56 -11.74
CA LEU A 10 -14.62 9.78 -10.50
C LEU A 10 -15.43 8.47 -10.64
N GLY A 11 -16.28 8.36 -11.68
CA GLY A 11 -17.08 7.16 -11.95
C GLY A 11 -16.35 6.03 -12.71
N HIS A 12 -15.13 6.26 -13.22
CA HIS A 12 -14.36 5.26 -13.99
C HIS A 12 -13.23 4.57 -13.22
N THR A 13 -13.01 4.92 -11.95
CA THR A 13 -12.17 4.15 -11.04
C THR A 13 -13.02 3.01 -10.45
N GLY A 14 -13.38 2.09 -11.34
CA GLY A 14 -13.89 0.78 -10.96
C GLY A 14 -12.93 0.15 -9.97
N ALA A 15 -13.49 -0.25 -8.83
CA ALA A 15 -12.82 -1.04 -7.84
C ALA A 15 -12.48 -2.42 -8.43
N ASP A 16 -11.44 -2.49 -9.24
CA ASP A 16 -10.63 -3.70 -9.33
C ASP A 16 -9.56 -3.59 -8.25
N SER A 17 -10.03 -3.72 -7.01
CA SER A 17 -9.24 -4.30 -5.95
C SER A 17 -8.90 -5.73 -6.37
N SER A 18 -7.97 -5.87 -7.32
CA SER A 18 -7.10 -7.03 -7.36
C SER A 18 -6.25 -6.96 -6.09
N VAL A 19 -6.87 -7.34 -4.98
CA VAL A 19 -6.18 -8.04 -3.91
C VAL A 19 -5.59 -9.26 -4.60
N GLY A 20 -4.38 -9.10 -5.14
CA GLY A 20 -3.52 -10.21 -5.44
C GLY A 20 -3.32 -10.89 -4.10
N SER A 21 -4.08 -11.94 -3.87
CA SER A 21 -3.87 -12.87 -2.77
C SER A 21 -2.41 -13.24 -2.80
N SER A 22 -1.63 -12.66 -1.88
CA SER A 22 -0.29 -13.14 -1.59
C SER A 22 -0.46 -14.43 -0.81
N SER A 23 -0.82 -15.49 -1.53
CA SER A 23 -0.70 -16.86 -1.06
C SER A 23 0.79 -17.15 -0.91
N ARG A 24 1.35 -16.92 0.27
CA ARG A 24 2.58 -17.57 0.71
C ARG A 24 2.17 -18.65 1.71
N SER A 25 1.98 -19.85 1.18
CA SER A 25 1.88 -21.08 1.96
C SER A 25 3.26 -21.46 2.50
N GLY A 26 3.29 -21.91 3.77
CA GLY A 26 4.44 -22.51 4.46
C GLY A 26 5.37 -21.45 5.07
N GLU A 27 5.74 -21.47 6.34
CA GLU A 27 6.20 -22.63 7.11
C GLU A 27 6.15 -22.32 8.62
N THR A 28 6.18 -23.38 9.41
CA THR A 28 6.01 -23.47 10.87
C THR A 28 6.88 -22.56 11.73
N GLY A 29 6.25 -21.84 12.65
CA GLY A 29 6.88 -21.19 13.79
C GLY A 29 5.81 -20.38 14.49
N THR A 30 5.74 -20.43 15.83
CA THR A 30 4.84 -19.62 16.65
C THR A 30 5.11 -18.13 16.37
N THR A 31 4.48 -17.61 15.33
CA THR A 31 4.71 -16.25 14.84
C THR A 31 3.55 -15.46 15.38
N GLU A 32 3.82 -14.64 16.38
CA GLU A 32 2.90 -13.61 16.85
C GLU A 32 2.27 -12.95 15.62
N HIS A 33 0.95 -12.76 15.61
CA HIS A 33 0.14 -12.25 14.50
C HIS A 33 0.44 -10.77 14.20
N ARG A 34 1.71 -10.39 14.16
CA ARG A 34 2.14 -9.02 14.06
C ARG A 34 2.19 -8.62 12.60
N THR A 35 1.31 -7.71 12.21
CA THR A 35 1.29 -7.18 10.85
C THR A 35 2.37 -6.11 10.74
N VAL A 36 3.43 -6.40 9.97
CA VAL A 36 4.50 -5.43 9.69
C VAL A 36 4.12 -4.60 8.47
N VAL A 37 4.12 -3.27 8.64
CA VAL A 37 3.82 -2.30 7.60
C VAL A 37 5.06 -1.46 7.32
N HIS A 38 5.33 -1.23 6.04
CA HIS A 38 6.36 -0.32 5.57
C HIS A 38 5.72 0.86 4.85
N GLU A 39 6.06 2.09 5.23
CA GLU A 39 5.42 3.31 4.72
C GLU A 39 6.45 4.41 4.44
N CYS A 40 6.25 5.15 3.36
CA CYS A 40 7.03 6.36 3.09
C CYS A 40 6.53 7.53 3.95
N ARG A 41 7.40 8.10 4.80
CA ARG A 41 7.03 9.27 5.63
C ARG A 41 6.76 10.54 4.81
N THR A 42 7.28 10.61 3.60
CA THR A 42 7.17 11.81 2.76
C THR A 42 5.77 11.95 2.15
N CYS A 43 5.15 10.84 1.73
CA CYS A 43 3.87 10.88 1.01
C CYS A 43 2.81 9.91 1.53
N GLY A 44 3.13 9.09 2.55
CA GLY A 44 2.21 8.12 3.16
C GLY A 44 1.97 6.85 2.33
N THR A 45 2.70 6.63 1.24
CA THR A 45 2.53 5.43 0.41
C THR A 45 3.10 4.21 1.12
N SER A 46 2.28 3.17 1.29
CA SER A 46 2.76 1.87 1.75
C SER A 46 3.60 1.18 0.67
N VAL A 47 4.73 0.59 1.07
CA VAL A 47 5.69 -0.04 0.18
C VAL A 47 6.02 -1.46 0.65
N SER A 48 6.73 -2.23 -0.17
CA SER A 48 7.26 -3.52 0.27
C SER A 48 8.49 -3.33 1.17
N GLY A 49 8.75 -4.30 2.06
CA GLY A 49 9.89 -4.23 2.98
C GLY A 49 11.28 -4.22 2.34
N THR A 50 11.38 -4.55 1.05
CA THR A 50 12.63 -4.47 0.29
C THR A 50 12.80 -3.13 -0.45
N THR A 51 11.82 -2.22 -0.34
CA THR A 51 11.82 -0.96 -1.06
C THR A 51 12.72 0.08 -0.37
N THR A 52 13.71 0.59 -1.10
CA THR A 52 14.63 1.64 -0.63
C THR A 52 14.26 3.03 -1.13
N ARG A 53 13.37 3.13 -2.12
CA ARG A 53 12.83 4.38 -2.68
C ARG A 53 11.34 4.25 -2.93
N CYS A 54 10.57 5.22 -2.45
CA CYS A 54 9.14 5.28 -2.67
C CYS A 54 8.83 5.38 -4.17
N PRO A 55 8.01 4.50 -4.74
CA PRO A 55 7.65 4.56 -6.16
C PRO A 55 6.72 5.73 -6.50
N ALA A 56 6.08 6.35 -5.50
CA ALA A 56 5.14 7.46 -5.70
C ALA A 56 5.81 8.84 -5.69
N CYS A 57 6.81 9.05 -4.84
CA CYS A 57 7.45 10.36 -4.65
C CYS A 57 8.99 10.33 -4.75
N GLU A 58 9.58 9.16 -5.02
CA GLU A 58 11.03 8.91 -5.07
C GLU A 58 11.79 9.17 -3.75
N GLY A 59 11.06 9.49 -2.67
CA GLY A 59 11.59 9.68 -1.33
C GLY A 59 12.25 8.41 -0.79
N ARG A 60 13.27 8.58 0.07
CA ARG A 60 14.03 7.48 0.69
C ARG A 60 13.67 7.23 2.16
N ASP A 61 12.81 8.08 2.72
CA ASP A 61 12.39 7.99 4.10
C ASP A 61 11.26 6.96 4.21
N ILE A 62 11.64 5.69 4.36
CA ILE A 62 10.74 4.55 4.54
C ILE A 62 10.84 4.08 6.00
N VAL A 63 9.72 4.13 6.71
CA VAL A 63 9.61 3.61 8.07
C VAL A 63 8.94 2.25 8.08
N THR A 64 9.26 1.48 9.12
CA THR A 64 8.66 0.18 9.38
C THR A 64 8.05 0.21 10.77
N TYR A 65 6.79 -0.22 10.89
CA TYR A 65 6.13 -0.40 12.17
C TYR A 65 5.33 -1.70 12.13
N ALA A 66 4.98 -2.19 13.32
CA ALA A 66 4.35 -3.49 13.44
C ALA A 66 3.16 -3.38 14.39
N ILE A 67 1.99 -3.75 13.88
CA ILE A 67 0.68 -3.62 14.52
C ILE A 67 0.42 -4.88 15.35
N GLU A 68 0.03 -4.69 16.61
CA GLU A 68 -0.36 -5.73 17.57
C GLU A 68 -1.88 -5.84 17.67
#